data_AF-A0A438XNH3-F1
#
_entry.id   AF-A0A438XNH3-F1
#
_cell.length_a   1.000
_cell.length_b   1.000
_cell.length_c   1.000
_cell.angle_alpha   90.00
_cell.angle_beta   90.00
_cell.angle_gamma   90.00
#
_symmetry.space_group_name_H-M   'P 1'
#
loop_
_entity.id
_entity.type
_entity.pdbx_description
1 polymer ?
#
loop_
_entity_poly.entity_id
_entity_poly.type
_entity_poly.pdbx_seq_one_letter_code
_entity_poly.pdbx_strand_id
1 'polypeptide(L)' 'LLDSFKIALIKKDSKQAFSLIERLSLEQIKSLDLDTLLSLKEMIAQSIELLEKEKEELQSQMHKAKKIQKFLS' A
#
# COMPACT_ATOMS: atom_id res chain seq x y z
N LEU A 1 5.29 13.83 7.36
CA LEU A 1 5.39 12.60 6.53
C LEU A 1 4.77 11.40 7.25
N LEU A 2 5.27 11.03 8.44
CA LEU A 2 4.71 9.93 9.22
C LEU A 2 3.21 10.07 9.47
N ASP A 3 2.73 11.25 9.90
CA ASP A 3 1.30 11.44 10.15
C ASP A 3 0.46 11.30 8.88
N SER A 4 0.95 11.81 7.75
CA SER A 4 0.30 11.63 6.44
C SER A 4 0.24 10.15 6.05
N PHE A 5 1.29 9.39 6.34
CA PHE A 5 1.33 7.96 6.05
C PHE A 5 0.41 7.17 6.99
N LYS A 6 0.33 7.54 8.28
CA LYS A 6 -0.66 6.97 9.23
C LYS A 6 -2.08 7.24 8.75
N ILE A 7 -2.38 8.47 8.33
CA ILE A 7 -3.69 8.84 7.78
C ILE A 7 -4.01 8.01 6.53
N ALA A 8 -3.06 7.83 5.61
CA ALA A 8 -3.26 7.04 4.40
C ALA A 8 -3.59 5.57 4.73
N LEU A 9 -2.88 4.96 5.69
CA LEU A 9 -3.16 3.60 6.16
C LEU A 9 -4.53 3.49 6.84
N ILE A 10 -4.90 4.44 7.72
CA ILE A 10 -6.21 4.47 8.37
C ILE A 10 -7.34 4.56 7.34
N LYS A 11 -7.15 5.36 6.29
CA LYS A 11 -8.10 5.51 5.18
C LYS A 11 -8.08 4.32 4.21
N LYS A 12 -7.18 3.35 4.39
CA LYS A 12 -6.92 2.26 3.44
C LYS A 12 -6.65 2.78 2.02
N ASP A 13 -6.00 3.93 1.92
CA ASP A 13 -5.58 4.51 0.64
C ASP A 13 -4.19 3.97 0.28
N SER A 14 -4.17 2.79 -0.35
CA SER A 14 -2.94 2.08 -0.72
C SER A 14 -2.04 2.91 -1.66
N LYS A 15 -2.65 3.67 -2.56
CA LYS A 15 -1.95 4.50 -3.55
C LYS A 15 -1.25 5.66 -2.86
N GLN A 16 -1.93 6.33 -1.94
CA GLN A 16 -1.34 7.40 -1.15
C GLN A 16 -0.25 6.85 -0.21
N ALA A 17 -0.51 5.74 0.47
CA ALA A 17 0.45 5.06 1.33
C ALA A 17 1.75 4.71 0.57
N PHE A 18 1.62 4.08 -0.61
CA PHE A 18 2.75 3.72 -1.46
C PHE A 18 3.53 4.95 -1.95
N SER A 19 2.84 6.00 -2.42
CA SER A 19 3.50 7.23 -2.87
C SER A 19 4.29 7.92 -1.75
N LEU A 20 3.85 7.80 -0.50
CA LEU A 20 4.57 8.34 0.65
C LEU A 20 5.81 7.52 0.98
N ILE A 21 5.80 6.19 0.75
CA ILE A 21 6.97 5.33 0.88
C ILE A 21 8.01 5.67 -0.18
N GLU A 22 7.61 5.83 -1.45
CA GLU A 22 8.55 6.14 -2.55
C GLU A 22 9.27 7.48 -2.37
N ARG A 23 8.69 8.40 -1.59
CA ARG A 23 9.30 9.70 -1.30
C ARG A 23 10.33 9.66 -0.18
N LEU A 24 10.46 8.55 0.54
CA LEU A 24 11.47 8.41 1.60
C LEU A 24 12.85 8.22 0.99
N SER A 25 13.77 9.13 1.31
CA SER A 25 15.18 8.96 0.96
C SER A 25 15.95 8.20 2.06
N LEU A 26 17.06 7.57 1.68
CA LEU A 26 17.93 6.87 2.63
C LEU A 26 18.54 7.83 3.66
N GLU A 27 18.82 9.07 3.28
CA GLU A 27 19.33 10.13 4.18
C GLU A 27 18.29 10.50 5.23
N GLN A 28 17.01 10.60 4.84
CA GLN A 28 15.92 10.85 5.78
C GLN A 28 15.82 9.71 6.79
N ILE A 29 15.84 8.46 6.31
CA ILE A 29 15.75 7.26 7.16
C ILE A 29 16.92 7.21 8.17
N LYS A 30 18.15 7.49 7.73
CA LYS A 30 19.35 7.47 8.60
C LYS A 30 19.30 8.50 9.74
N SER A 31 18.52 9.57 9.57
CA SER A 31 18.37 10.62 10.58
C SER A 31 17.26 10.36 11.61
N LEU A 32 16.47 9.29 11.43
CA LEU A 32 15.38 8.92 12.34
C LEU A 32 15.90 8.15 13.55
N ASP A 33 15.24 8.36 14.68
CA ASP A 33 15.44 7.55 15.87
C ASP A 33 14.89 6.12 15.70
N LEU A 34 15.30 5.22 16.60
CA LEU A 34 14.93 3.81 16.53
C LEU A 34 13.41 3.58 16.60
N ASP A 35 12.69 4.30 17.45
CA ASP A 35 11.25 4.12 17.62
C ASP A 35 10.51 4.53 16.35
N THR A 36 10.92 5.65 15.75
CA THR A 36 10.37 6.10 14.47
C THR A 36 10.68 5.11 13.34
N LEU A 37 11.87 4.51 13.30
CA LEU A 37 12.22 3.48 12.33
C LEU A 37 11.38 2.21 12.47
N LEU A 38 11.13 1.77 13.71
CA LEU A 38 10.27 0.62 13.99
C LEU A 38 8.83 0.88 13.54
N SER A 39 8.29 2.05 13.88
CA SER A 39 6.95 2.46 13.42
C SER A 39 6.87 2.51 11.90
N LEU A 40 7.89 3.08 11.24
CA LEU A 40 7.93 3.14 9.78
C LEU A 40 7.97 1.74 9.14
N LYS A 41 8.73 0.80 9.71
CA LYS A 41 8.77 -0.59 9.25
C LYS A 41 7.39 -1.24 9.34
N GLU A 42 6.68 -1.07 10.44
CA GLU A 42 5.32 -1.59 10.62
C GLU A 42 4.35 -1.00 9.61
N MET A 43 4.43 0.31 9.38
CA MET A 43 3.59 1.01 8.41
C MET A 43 3.83 0.53 6.97
N ILE A 44 5.09 0.27 6.61
CA ILE A 44 5.44 -0.33 5.30
C ILE A 44 4.85 -1.74 5.19
N ALA A 45 4.95 -2.56 6.24
CA ALA A 45 4.37 -3.90 6.25
C ALA A 45 2.84 -3.87 6.04
N GLN A 46 2.14 -2.97 6.74
CA GLN A 46 0.69 -2.76 6.55
C GLN A 46 0.35 -2.29 5.13
N SER A 47 1.19 -1.43 4.54
CA SER A 47 1.00 -0.99 3.15
C SER A 47 1.15 -2.14 2.15
N ILE A 48 2.09 -3.06 2.39
CA ILE A 48 2.27 -4.25 1.54
C ILE A 48 1.03 -5.15 1.64
N GLU A 49 0.57 -5.45 2.86
CA GLU A 49 -0.62 -6.29 3.08
C GLU A 49 -1.86 -5.69 2.39
N LEU A 50 -2.01 -4.36 2.43
CA LEU A 50 -3.10 -3.67 1.76
C LEU A 50 -3.03 -3.85 0.24
N LEU A 51 -1.85 -3.68 -0.36
CA LEU A 51 -1.63 -3.88 -1.80
C LEU A 51 -1.87 -5.33 -2.24
N GLU A 52 -1.50 -6.30 -1.42
CA GLU A 52 -1.75 -7.72 -1.69
C GLU A 52 -3.25 -8.03 -1.74
N LYS A 53 -4.02 -7.51 -0.78
CA LYS A 53 -5.48 -7.64 -0.75
C LYS A 53 -6.13 -7.04 -1.99
N GLU A 54 -5.71 -5.84 -2.39
CA GLU A 54 -6.24 -5.18 -3.59
C GLU A 54 -5.92 -5.97 -4.87
N LYS A 55 -4.72 -6.55 -4.95
CA LYS A 55 -4.33 -7.41 -6.07
C LYS A 55 -5.22 -8.66 -6.17
N GLU A 56 -5.48 -9.33 -5.05
CA GLU A 56 -6.37 -10.50 -5.00
C GLU A 56 -7.79 -10.15 -5.44
N GLU A 57 -8.32 -9.03 -4.95
CA GLU A 57 -9.64 -8.55 -5.34
C GLU A 57 -9.70 -8.24 -6.84
N LEU A 58 -8.70 -7.53 -7.37
CA LEU A 58 -8.62 -7.21 -8.79
C LEU A 58 -8.58 -8.48 -9.65
N GLN A 59 -7.79 -9.48 -9.26
CA GLN A 59 -7.75 -10.78 -9.96
C GLN A 59 -9.12 -11.46 -9.99
N SER A 60 -9.84 -11.44 -8.87
CA SER A 60 -11.21 -11.98 -8.79
C SER A 60 -12.16 -11.27 -9.75
N GLN A 61 -12.12 -9.93 -9.79
CA GLN A 61 -12.96 -9.15 -10.70
C GLN A 61 -12.58 -9.38 -12.17
N MET A 62 -11.29 -9.46 -12.50
CA MET A 62 -10.83 -9.79 -13.86
C MET A 62 -11.32 -11.17 -14.30
N HIS A 63 -11.34 -12.17 -13.42
CA HIS A 63 -11.86 -13.50 -13.73
C HIS A 63 -13.36 -13.45 -14.08
N LYS A 64 -14.15 -12.70 -13.30
CA LYS A 64 -15.57 -12.48 -13.60
C LYS A 64 -15.77 -11.77 -14.94
N ALA A 65 -15.00 -10.70 -15.20
CA ALA A 65 -15.05 -9.96 -16.44
C ALA A 65 -14.74 -10.85 -17.66
N LYS A 66 -13.71 -11.71 -17.56
CA LYS A 66 -13.37 -12.70 -18.60
C LYS A 66 -14.49 -13.70 -18.87
N LYS A 67 -15.22 -14.15 -17.83
CA LYS A 67 -16.38 -15.03 -18.01
C LYS A 67 -17.51 -14.33 -18.77
N ILE A 68 -17.80 -13.08 -18.42
CA ILE A 68 -18.81 -12.26 -19.10
C ILE A 68 -18.41 -12.04 -20.57
N GLN A 69 -17.15 -11.68 -20.82
CA GLN A 69 -16.64 -11.52 -22.18
C GLN A 69 -16.81 -12.80 -23.02
N LYS A 70 -16.48 -13.97 -22.46
CA LYS A 70 -16.67 -15.28 -23.11
C LYS A 70 -18.13 -15.62 -23.38
N PHE A 71 -19.06 -15.14 -22.55
CA PHE A 71 -20.49 -15.34 -22.76
C PHE A 71 -21.05 -14.44 -23.87
N LEU A 72 -20.51 -13.23 -24.01
CA LEU A 72 -20.92 -12.24 -25.02
C LEU A 72 -20.25 -12.43 -26.39
N SER A 73 -19.20 -13.25 -26.48
CA SER A 73 -18.49 -13.58 -27.72
C SER A 73 -19.07 -14.86 -28.32
#